data_AF-A0A849PR53-F1
#
_entry.id   AF-A0A849PR53-F1
#
_cell.length_a   1.000
_cell.length_b   1.000
_cell.length_c   1.000
_cell.angle_alpha   90.00
_cell.angle_beta   90.00
_cell.angle_gamma   90.00
#
_symmetry.space_group_name_H-M   'P 1'
#
loop_
_entity.id
_entity.type
_entity.pdbx_description
1 polymer ?
#
loop_
_entity_poly.entity_id
_entity_poly.type
_entity_poly.pdbx_seq_one_letter_code
_entity_poly.pdbx_strand_id
1 'polypeptide(L)' 'MVGSFIKVKCSKCSNEQNIFEKPAGTVKCLVCESTLAESKGGKADIKAEIIEKTDKSGKMIPLKK' A
#
# COMPACT_ATOMS: atom_id res chain seq x y z
N MET A 1 1.01 16.54 -10.30
CA MET A 1 0.74 15.09 -10.23
C MET A 1 1.07 14.64 -8.81
N VAL A 2 0.11 14.22 -7.98
CA VAL A 2 0.44 13.70 -6.65
C VAL A 2 -0.02 12.26 -6.62
N GLY A 3 0.93 11.33 -6.51
CA GLY A 3 0.60 10.01 -6.00
C GLY A 3 0.81 10.06 -4.50
N SER A 4 -0.16 9.53 -3.76
CA SER A 4 0.01 9.36 -2.33
C SER A 4 0.76 8.08 -2.03
N PHE A 5 1.63 8.14 -1.03
CA PHE A 5 2.17 6.94 -0.41
C PHE A 5 1.13 6.36 0.53
N ILE A 6 1.01 5.05 0.47
CA ILE A 6 0.18 4.28 1.39
C ILE A 6 1.06 3.25 2.06
N LYS A 7 0.87 3.08 3.36
CA LYS A 7 1.56 2.08 4.14
C LYS A 7 0.65 0.88 4.27
N VAL A 8 1.12 -0.27 3.83
CA VAL A 8 0.41 -1.53 3.88
C VAL A 8 1.10 -2.49 4.81
N LYS A 9 0.31 -3.28 5.54
CA LYS A 9 0.77 -4.36 6.38
C LYS A 9 0.36 -5.69 5.75
N CYS A 10 1.33 -6.59 5.60
CA CYS A 10 1.07 -7.93 5.13
C CYS A 10 0.49 -8.78 6.27
N SER A 11 -0.71 -9.33 6.09
CA SER A 11 -1.36 -10.20 7.09
C SER A 11 -0.63 -11.54 7.29
N LYS A 12 0.17 -11.99 6.31
CA LYS A 12 0.91 -13.27 6.38
C LYS A 12 2.22 -13.19 7.18
N CYS A 13 3.01 -12.13 6.99
CA CYS A 13 4.35 -12.02 7.58
C CYS A 13 4.51 -10.84 8.54
N SER A 14 3.41 -10.09 8.80
CA SER A 14 3.43 -8.84 9.56
C SER A 14 4.38 -7.76 9.03
N ASN A 15 4.96 -7.93 7.85
CA ASN A 15 5.86 -6.96 7.25
C ASN A 15 5.10 -5.70 6.85
N GLU A 16 5.65 -4.54 7.20
CA GLU A 16 5.15 -3.23 6.79
C GLU A 16 5.88 -2.79 5.52
N GLN A 17 5.13 -2.37 4.50
CA GLN A 17 5.69 -1.82 3.29
C GLN A 17 5.02 -0.50 2.91
N ASN A 18 5.85 0.47 2.53
CA ASN A 18 5.38 1.68 1.87
C ASN A 18 5.24 1.38 0.38
N ILE A 19 4.03 1.49 -0.14
CA ILE A 19 3.75 1.32 -1.57
C ILE A 19 3.10 2.60 -2.12
N PHE A 20 3.19 2.77 -3.43
CA PHE A 20 2.49 3.85 -4.12
C PHE A 20 1.03 3.47 -4.36
N GLU A 21 0.10 4.42 -4.34
CA GLU A 21 -1.30 4.16 -4.71
C GLU A 21 -1.43 3.69 -6.18
N LYS A 22 -0.50 4.12 -7.05
CA LYS A 22 -0.39 3.77 -8.48
C LYS A 22 1.01 3.27 -8.80
N PRO A 23 1.36 2.03 -8.41
CA PRO A 23 2.58 1.41 -8.85
C PRO A 23 2.49 1.13 -10.36
N ALA A 24 3.62 1.26 -11.07
CA ALA A 24 3.70 0.95 -12.49
C ALA A 24 3.72 -0.56 -12.79
N GLY A 25 3.96 -1.39 -11.77
CA GLY A 25 4.03 -2.84 -11.85
C GLY A 25 3.45 -3.53 -10.61
N THR A 26 3.41 -4.86 -10.64
CA THR A 26 2.98 -5.68 -9.50
C THR A 26 3.97 -5.55 -8.35
N VAL A 27 3.48 -5.15 -7.17
CA VAL A 27 4.28 -5.02 -5.95
C VAL A 27 4.17 -6.30 -5.14
N LYS A 28 5.31 -6.97 -4.95
CA LYS A 28 5.43 -8.16 -4.11
C LYS A 28 5.91 -7.81 -2.71
N CYS A 29 5.62 -8.69 -1.75
CA CYS A 29 6.19 -8.60 -0.41
C CYS A 29 7.68 -8.94 -0.45
N LEU A 30 8.53 -8.12 0.19
CA LEU A 30 9.96 -8.39 0.30
C LEU A 30 10.30 -9.61 1.18
N VAL A 31 9.36 -10.04 2.04
CA VAL A 31 9.57 -11.14 3.00
C VAL A 31 8.94 -12.44 2.53
N CYS A 32 7.69 -12.40 2.05
CA CYS A 32 6.91 -13.60 1.70
C CYS A 32 6.59 -13.70 0.20
N GLU A 33 7.13 -12.80 -0.63
CA GLU A 33 6.97 -12.75 -2.09
C GLU A 33 5.51 -12.73 -2.60
N SER A 34 4.55 -12.58 -1.69
CA SER A 34 3.13 -12.56 -1.99
C SER A 34 2.77 -11.24 -2.66
N THR A 35 1.85 -11.29 -3.62
CA THR A 35 1.33 -10.10 -4.30
C THR A 35 0.59 -9.20 -3.31
N LEU A 36 1.15 -8.02 -3.02
CA LEU A 36 0.53 -7.02 -2.14
C LEU A 36 -0.32 -6.03 -2.93
N ALA A 37 0.15 -5.63 -4.11
CA ALA A 37 -0.59 -4.77 -5.01
C ALA A 37 -0.37 -5.17 -6.47
N GLU A 38 -1.43 -5.11 -7.26
CA GLU A 38 -1.37 -5.33 -8.71
C GLU A 38 -1.64 -3.99 -9.42
N SER A 39 -0.71 -3.57 -10.27
CA SER A 39 -0.88 -2.37 -11.09
C SER A 39 -1.92 -2.64 -12.16
N LYS A 40 -3.11 -2.06 -12.02
CA LYS A 40 -4.04 -1.91 -13.14
C LYS A 40 -3.87 -0.50 -13.70
N GLY A 41 -4.09 -0.31 -15.01
CA GLY A 41 -3.80 0.93 -15.76
C GLY A 41 -4.39 2.24 -15.22
N GLY A 42 -5.10 2.21 -14.09
CA GLY A 42 -5.47 3.36 -13.27
C GLY A 42 -4.97 3.23 -11.83
N LYS A 43 -5.85 2.80 -10.91
CA LYS A 43 -5.52 2.59 -9.49
C LYS A 43 -5.05 1.14 -9.30
N ALA A 44 -4.03 0.92 -8.48
CA ALA A 44 -3.66 -0.44 -8.13
C ALA A 44 -4.73 -1.12 -7.27
N ASP A 45 -4.84 -2.44 -7.49
CA ASP A 45 -5.60 -3.34 -6.63
C ASP A 45 -4.71 -3.75 -5.46
N ILE A 46 -5.00 -3.24 -4.25
CA ILE A 46 -4.21 -3.51 -3.05
C ILE A 46 -4.90 -4.63 -2.28
N LYS A 47 -4.27 -5.81 -2.24
CA LYS A 47 -4.77 -7.01 -1.53
C LYS A 47 -4.28 -7.10 -0.09
N ALA A 48 -3.53 -6.09 0.37
CA ALA A 48 -2.98 -6.00 1.70
C ALA A 48 -3.79 -5.05 2.59
N GLU A 49 -3.60 -5.15 3.90
CA GLU A 49 -4.27 -4.26 4.85
C GLU A 49 -3.58 -2.89 4.81
N ILE A 50 -4.34 -1.82 4.54
CA ILE A 50 -3.79 -0.47 4.48
C ILE A 50 -3.87 0.13 5.88
N ILE A 51 -2.72 0.32 6.52
CA ILE A 51 -2.64 0.88 7.86
C ILE A 51 -2.69 2.41 7.85
N GLU A 52 -2.04 3.03 6.85
CA GLU A 52 -1.91 4.47 6.78
C GLU A 52 -1.94 4.96 5.32
N LYS A 53 -2.47 6.17 5.10
CA LYS A 53 -2.40 6.89 3.84
C LYS A 53 -1.93 8.31 4.13
N THR A 54 -1.01 8.84 3.32
CA THR A 54 -0.61 10.24 3.43
C THR A 54 -1.53 11.11 2.55
N ASP A 55 -2.54 11.72 3.16
CA ASP A 55 -3.24 12.87 2.58
C ASP A 55 -2.56 14.18 3.02
N LYS A 56 -2.61 15.20 2.15
CA LYS A 56 -1.83 16.45 2.20
C LYS A 56 -2.05 17.34 3.44
N SER A 57 -2.73 16.87 4.47
CA SER A 57 -3.12 17.64 5.64
C SER A 57 -2.47 17.15 6.93
N GLY A 58 -1.24 16.62 6.90
CA GLY A 58 -0.43 16.37 8.11
C GLY A 58 -1.07 15.49 9.20
N LYS A 59 -2.20 14.83 8.90
CA LYS A 59 -2.92 13.96 9.82
C LYS A 59 -2.67 12.53 9.39
N MET A 60 -1.86 11.84 10.18
CA MET A 60 -1.88 10.38 10.19
C MET A 60 -3.28 9.97 10.65
N ILE A 61 -4.13 9.56 9.71
CA ILE A 61 -5.39 8.89 10.04
C ILE A 61 -5.07 7.40 10.11
N PRO A 62 -4.92 6.81 11.31
CA PRO A 62 -4.87 5.36 11.41
C PRO A 62 -6.21 4.80 10.95
N LEU A 63 -6.22 3.95 9.92
CA LEU A 63 -7.41 3.21 9.48
C LEU A 63 -7.74 2.05 10.44
N LYS A 64 -7.52 2.24 11.75
CA LYS A 64 -8.07 1.34 12.76
C LYS A 64 -9.51 1.77 13.01
N LYS A 65 -10.46 0.95 12.56
CA LYS A 65 -11.83 0.97 13.10
C LYS A 65 -11.78 0.85 14.62
#